data_AF-A0A2N2RZ60-F1
#
_entry.id   AF-A0A2N2RZ60-F1
#
_cell.length_a   1.000
_cell.length_b   1.000
_cell.length_c   1.000
_cell.angle_alpha   90.00
_cell.angle_beta   90.00
_cell.angle_gamma   90.00
#
_symmetry.space_group_name_H-M   'P 1'
#
loop_
_entity.id
_entity.type
_entity.pdbx_description
1 polymer ?
#
loop_
_entity_poly.entity_id
_entity_poly.type
_entity_poly.pdbx_seq_one_letter_code
_entity_poly.pdbx_strand_id
1 'polypeptide(L)'
;MKYLPLTLAALLAVPIHAVAADVAKIDIYLAGQLNQSISFLGANSTVKFSPTGIPNTTLELRLIAPEPLIVEMKETTTDGGIAEAVGRVKLVTPGSSFDVSEIKGVRFRSSYVLVRPN
;
A
#
# COMPACT_ATOMS: atom_id res chain seq x y z
N MET A 1 -23.21 53.98 -15.20
CA MET A 1 -22.73 52.60 -15.46
C MET A 1 -21.52 52.34 -14.56
N LYS A 2 -21.68 51.62 -13.44
CA LYS A 2 -20.60 51.45 -12.45
C LYS A 2 -20.78 50.18 -11.59
N TYR A 3 -20.71 49.00 -12.20
CA TYR A 3 -20.71 47.72 -11.46
C TYR A 3 -19.83 46.65 -12.11
N LEU A 4 -18.80 47.04 -12.87
CA LEU A 4 -17.96 46.08 -13.58
C LEU A 4 -16.83 45.39 -12.77
N PRO A 5 -16.32 45.87 -11.62
CA PRO A 5 -15.12 45.25 -11.04
C PRO A 5 -15.40 44.14 -10.02
N LEU A 6 -16.66 43.89 -9.62
CA LEU A 6 -16.99 43.01 -8.48
C LEU A 6 -17.17 41.53 -8.84
N THR A 7 -17.26 41.17 -10.12
CA THR A 7 -17.47 39.78 -10.54
C THR A 7 -16.19 38.97 -10.72
N LEU A 8 -15.01 39.61 -10.80
CA LEU A 8 -13.75 38.89 -11.06
C LEU A 8 -13.11 38.29 -9.79
N ALA A 9 -13.43 38.83 -8.60
CA ALA A 9 -12.83 38.38 -7.35
C ALA A 9 -13.40 37.05 -6.82
N ALA A 10 -14.58 36.62 -7.29
CA ALA A 10 -15.24 35.41 -6.80
C ALA A 10 -14.72 34.11 -7.46
N LEU A 11 -14.03 34.18 -8.61
CA LEU A 11 -13.59 32.99 -9.35
C LEU A 11 -12.27 32.40 -8.82
N LEU A 12 -11.50 33.16 -8.04
CA LEU A 12 -10.23 32.73 -7.44
C LEU A 12 -10.41 31.98 -6.10
N ALA A 13 -11.64 31.89 -5.60
CA ALA A 13 -11.96 31.21 -4.35
C ALA A 13 -12.42 29.76 -4.57
N VAL A 14 -12.02 29.12 -5.68
CA VAL A 14 -12.18 27.66 -5.79
C VAL A 14 -11.12 27.04 -4.89
N PRO A 15 -11.49 26.38 -3.77
CA PRO A 15 -10.54 25.59 -3.02
C PRO A 15 -10.02 24.53 -3.96
N ILE A 16 -8.76 24.67 -4.37
CA ILE A 16 -8.01 23.60 -5.01
C ILE A 16 -7.92 22.54 -3.92
N HIS A 17 -8.86 21.60 -3.95
CA HIS A 17 -8.79 20.41 -3.14
C HIS A 17 -7.54 19.71 -3.65
N ALA A 18 -6.42 19.93 -2.97
CA ALA A 18 -5.21 19.17 -3.17
C ALA A 18 -5.59 17.74 -2.79
N VAL A 19 -6.02 16.98 -3.80
CA VAL A 19 -6.15 15.53 -3.71
C VAL A 19 -4.74 15.10 -3.36
N ALA A 20 -4.56 14.62 -2.13
CA ALA A 20 -3.40 13.80 -1.82
C ALA A 20 -3.47 12.63 -2.78
N ALA A 21 -2.79 12.75 -3.93
CA ALA A 21 -2.67 11.69 -4.89
C ALA A 21 -2.10 10.52 -4.11
N ASP A 22 -2.84 9.41 -4.12
CA ASP A 22 -2.45 8.17 -3.49
C ASP A 22 -1.01 7.85 -3.91
N VAL A 23 -0.07 7.96 -2.97
CA VAL A 23 1.35 8.10 -3.28
C VAL A 23 1.90 6.80 -3.84
N ALA A 24 1.33 5.67 -3.40
CA ALA A 24 1.57 4.37 -3.98
C ALA A 24 0.38 3.44 -3.71
N LYS A 25 0.07 2.58 -4.69
CA LYS A 25 -0.93 1.53 -4.54
C LYS A 25 -0.26 0.15 -4.63
N ILE A 26 -0.73 -0.81 -3.83
CA ILE A 26 -0.34 -2.22 -3.91
C ILE A 26 -1.58 -3.10 -3.81
N ASP A 27 -1.66 -4.06 -4.72
CA ASP A 27 -2.62 -5.14 -4.67
C ASP A 27 -1.94 -6.40 -4.12
N ILE A 28 -2.59 -7.07 -3.17
CA ILE A 28 -2.08 -8.26 -2.50
C ILE A 28 -2.95 -9.44 -2.90
N TYR A 29 -2.33 -10.43 -3.50
CA TYR A 29 -2.97 -11.66 -3.91
C TYR A 29 -2.58 -12.80 -2.98
N LEU A 30 -3.58 -13.61 -2.64
CA LEU A 30 -3.41 -14.84 -1.89
C LEU A 30 -4.12 -15.96 -2.67
N ALA A 31 -3.41 -17.05 -2.94
CA ALA A 31 -3.93 -18.18 -3.73
C ALA A 31 -4.55 -17.74 -5.09
N GLY A 32 -3.96 -16.73 -5.74
CA GLY A 32 -4.42 -16.21 -7.03
C GLY A 32 -5.66 -15.31 -6.96
N GLN A 33 -6.18 -15.02 -5.77
CA GLN A 33 -7.32 -14.11 -5.57
C GLN A 33 -6.86 -12.81 -4.93
N LEU A 34 -7.45 -11.69 -5.34
CA LEU A 34 -7.19 -10.40 -4.71
C LEU A 34 -7.70 -10.43 -3.27
N ASN A 35 -6.79 -10.33 -2.31
CA ASN A 35 -7.11 -10.34 -0.89
C ASN A 35 -7.36 -8.91 -0.39
N GLN A 36 -6.47 -7.98 -0.75
CA GLN A 36 -6.56 -6.58 -0.32
C GLN A 36 -5.90 -5.66 -1.35
N SER A 37 -6.52 -4.51 -1.61
CA SER A 37 -5.93 -3.38 -2.34
C SER A 37 -5.62 -2.29 -1.31
N ILE A 38 -4.39 -1.79 -1.32
CA ILE A 38 -3.88 -0.83 -0.35
C ILE A 38 -3.39 0.43 -1.04
N SER A 39 -3.80 1.54 -0.49
CA SER A 39 -3.50 2.91 -0.89
C SER A 39 -2.64 3.56 0.20
N PHE A 40 -1.42 3.97 -0.14
CA PHE A 40 -0.48 4.59 0.79
C PHE A 40 -0.53 6.12 0.65
N LEU A 41 -0.82 6.79 1.76
CA LEU A 41 -0.97 8.26 1.80
C LEU A 41 0.36 9.03 1.85
N GLY A 42 1.51 8.34 1.89
CA GLY A 42 2.83 8.97 1.96
C GLY A 42 3.94 8.05 2.48
N ALA A 43 5.18 8.51 2.41
CA ALA A 43 6.33 7.75 2.93
C ALA A 43 6.14 7.41 4.42
N ASN A 44 6.55 6.19 4.82
CA ASN A 44 6.35 5.60 6.15
C ASN A 44 4.88 5.36 6.56
N SER A 45 3.92 5.56 5.65
CA SER A 45 2.54 5.14 5.93
C SER A 45 2.49 3.63 6.14
N THR A 46 1.69 3.24 7.12
CA THR A 46 1.59 1.85 7.58
C THR A 46 0.12 1.44 7.57
N VAL A 47 -0.15 0.27 6.99
CA VAL A 47 -1.50 -0.32 6.95
C VAL A 47 -1.43 -1.70 7.58
N LYS A 48 -2.36 -1.98 8.49
CA LYS A 48 -2.48 -3.28 9.15
C LYS A 48 -3.85 -3.87 8.85
N PHE A 49 -3.89 -5.15 8.53
CA PHE A 49 -5.13 -5.87 8.28
C PHE A 49 -4.93 -7.37 8.53
N SER A 50 -6.03 -8.09 8.70
CA SER A 50 -6.01 -9.56 8.78
C SER A 50 -6.38 -10.13 7.41
N PRO A 51 -5.50 -10.89 6.75
CA PRO A 51 -5.79 -11.46 5.44
C PRO A 51 -6.96 -12.45 5.53
N THR A 52 -7.85 -12.38 4.54
CA THR A 52 -9.02 -13.28 4.51
C THR A 52 -8.57 -14.72 4.28
N GLY A 53 -9.12 -15.67 5.05
CA GLY A 53 -8.81 -17.10 4.94
C GLY A 53 -7.60 -17.58 5.75
N ILE A 54 -6.91 -16.69 6.47
CA ILE A 54 -5.80 -17.05 7.35
C ILE A 54 -6.10 -16.54 8.77
N PRO A 55 -6.73 -17.36 9.62
CA PRO A 55 -7.04 -16.95 10.99
C PRO A 55 -5.74 -16.73 11.78
N ASN A 56 -5.83 -15.90 12.82
CA ASN A 56 -4.74 -15.66 13.77
C ASN A 56 -3.47 -15.06 13.13
N THR A 57 -3.64 -14.39 11.98
CA THR A 57 -2.58 -13.71 11.25
C THR A 57 -2.94 -12.25 11.02
N THR A 58 -1.96 -11.39 11.23
CA THR A 58 -2.03 -9.96 10.92
C THR A 58 -0.90 -9.61 9.98
N LEU A 59 -1.24 -8.96 8.87
CA LEU A 59 -0.29 -8.36 7.96
C LEU A 59 -0.18 -6.87 8.23
N GLU A 60 1.05 -6.40 8.29
CA GLU A 60 1.42 -5.01 8.41
C GLU A 60 2.33 -4.65 7.24
N LEU A 61 1.94 -3.64 6.47
CA LEU A 61 2.70 -3.14 5.35
C LEU A 61 3.09 -1.70 5.61
N ARG A 62 4.38 -1.43 5.48
CA ARG A 62 4.96 -0.10 5.64
C ARG A 62 5.59 0.35 4.34
N LEU A 63 5.14 1.48 3.81
CA LEU A 63 5.77 2.11 2.66
C LEU A 63 7.12 2.70 3.08
N ILE A 64 8.21 2.13 2.58
CA ILE A 64 9.57 2.62 2.85
C ILE A 64 9.95 3.72 1.86
N ALA A 65 9.64 3.51 0.58
CA ALA A 65 9.90 4.48 -0.47
C ALA A 65 8.83 4.38 -1.57
N PRO A 66 8.35 5.52 -2.11
CA PRO A 66 7.34 5.51 -3.15
C PRO A 66 7.89 5.20 -4.56
N GLU A 67 9.14 5.60 -4.86
CA GLU A 67 9.75 5.35 -6.17
C GLU A 67 11.26 5.03 -6.03
N PRO A 68 11.73 3.83 -6.43
CA PRO A 68 10.92 2.64 -6.74
C PRO A 68 10.10 2.23 -5.52
N LEU A 69 8.96 1.58 -5.74
CA LEU A 69 8.04 1.22 -4.67
C LEU A 69 8.67 0.14 -3.77
N ILE A 70 9.08 0.53 -2.57
CA ILE A 70 9.67 -0.37 -1.58
C ILE A 70 8.72 -0.46 -0.40
N VAL A 71 8.28 -1.68 -0.10
CA VAL A 71 7.38 -1.95 1.01
C VAL A 71 7.97 -3.01 1.91
N GLU A 72 7.91 -2.77 3.20
CA GLU A 72 8.22 -3.76 4.22
C GLU A 72 6.92 -4.44 4.63
N MET A 73 6.89 -5.75 4.49
CA MET A 73 5.78 -6.59 4.91
C MET A 73 6.18 -7.34 6.17
N LYS A 74 5.37 -7.17 7.21
CA LYS A 74 5.45 -7.90 8.47
C LYS A 74 4.21 -8.77 8.61
N GLU A 75 4.41 -10.05 8.86
CA GLU A 75 3.37 -10.99 9.22
C GLU A 75 3.55 -11.37 10.68
N THR A 76 2.53 -11.14 11.50
CA THR A 76 2.49 -11.58 12.90
C THR A 76 1.44 -12.68 13.03
N THR A 77 1.82 -13.79 13.67
CA THR A 77 0.92 -14.91 13.92
C THR A 77 0.82 -15.18 15.42
N THR A 78 -0.40 -15.39 15.92
CA THR A 78 -0.65 -15.71 17.34
C THR A 78 -0.68 -17.23 17.60
N ASP A 79 -0.62 -18.05 16.56
CA ASP A 79 -0.56 -19.51 16.63
C ASP A 79 0.86 -20.01 16.89
N GLY A 80 1.34 -20.00 18.14
CA GLY A 80 2.41 -20.87 18.71
C GLY A 80 3.73 -21.14 17.94
N GLY A 81 3.98 -20.51 16.80
CA GLY A 81 5.08 -20.74 15.86
C GLY A 81 6.00 -19.51 15.72
N ILE A 82 6.57 -19.29 14.53
CA ILE A 82 7.36 -18.07 14.26
C ILE A 82 6.43 -16.87 14.45
N ALA A 83 6.64 -16.15 15.55
CA ALA A 83 5.72 -15.09 15.97
C ALA A 83 5.65 -13.96 14.94
N GLU A 84 6.76 -13.69 14.25
CA GLU A 84 6.88 -12.60 13.28
C GLU A 84 7.79 -12.96 12.11
N ALA A 85 7.32 -12.72 10.88
CA ALA A 85 8.12 -12.73 9.66
C ALA A 85 8.16 -11.33 9.07
N VAL A 86 9.34 -10.81 8.75
CA VAL A 86 9.51 -9.47 8.19
C VAL A 86 10.34 -9.55 6.93
N GLY A 87 9.82 -9.06 5.82
CA GLY A 87 10.47 -9.05 4.51
C GLY A 87 10.31 -7.71 3.81
N ARG A 88 11.26 -7.37 2.95
CA ARG A 88 11.20 -6.15 2.12
C ARG A 88 11.04 -6.54 0.67
N VAL A 89 10.07 -5.89 0.02
CA VAL A 89 9.71 -6.10 -1.37
C VAL A 89 9.99 -4.81 -2.13
N LYS A 90 10.64 -4.93 -3.30
CA LYS A 90 10.93 -3.82 -4.20
C LYS A 90 10.23 -4.05 -5.53
N LEU A 91 9.26 -3.19 -5.85
CA LEU A 91 8.48 -3.19 -7.08
C LEU A 91 8.96 -2.02 -7.96
N VAL A 92 9.81 -2.35 -8.93
CA VAL A 92 10.57 -1.34 -9.68
C VAL A 92 9.69 -0.54 -10.63
N THR A 93 8.76 -1.20 -11.32
CA THR A 93 7.90 -0.58 -12.34
C THR A 93 6.42 -0.83 -12.07
N PRO A 94 5.52 0.05 -12.51
CA PRO A 94 4.10 -0.28 -12.59
C PRO A 94 3.89 -1.59 -13.37
N GLY A 95 2.92 -2.40 -12.94
CA GLY A 95 2.66 -3.74 -13.44
C GLY A 95 3.60 -4.83 -12.90
N SER A 96 4.63 -4.49 -12.11
CA SER A 96 5.49 -5.49 -11.49
C SER A 96 4.79 -6.24 -10.35
N SER A 97 5.19 -7.50 -10.18
CA SER A 97 4.74 -8.35 -9.09
C SER A 97 5.92 -9.01 -8.39
N PHE A 98 5.73 -9.39 -7.14
CA PHE A 98 6.74 -10.09 -6.36
C PHE A 98 6.09 -11.09 -5.40
N ASP A 99 6.54 -12.35 -5.45
CA ASP A 99 6.12 -13.39 -4.51
C ASP A 99 7.01 -13.34 -3.26
N VAL A 100 6.41 -13.14 -2.08
CA VAL A 100 7.15 -13.00 -0.83
C VAL A 100 7.87 -14.27 -0.40
N SER A 101 7.52 -15.43 -0.97
CA SER A 101 8.25 -16.68 -0.75
C SER A 101 9.66 -16.68 -1.36
N GLU A 102 9.94 -15.75 -2.29
CA GLU A 102 11.27 -15.57 -2.88
C GLU A 102 12.23 -14.79 -1.97
N ILE A 103 11.76 -14.24 -0.85
CA ILE A 103 12.59 -13.49 0.10
C ILE A 103 13.53 -14.45 0.85
N LYS A 104 14.82 -14.36 0.55
CA LYS A 104 15.84 -15.19 1.20
C LYS A 104 15.87 -14.96 2.71
N GLY A 105 15.79 -16.05 3.48
CA GLY A 105 15.91 -16.04 4.94
C GLY A 105 14.65 -15.59 5.69
N VAL A 106 13.57 -15.27 4.99
CA VAL A 106 12.27 -14.93 5.60
C VAL A 106 11.26 -15.99 5.18
N ARG A 107 10.47 -16.48 6.13
CA ARG A 107 9.43 -17.48 5.86
C ARG A 107 8.09 -16.97 6.36
N PHE A 108 7.29 -16.48 5.42
CA PHE A 108 5.88 -16.18 5.64
C PHE A 108 5.07 -17.48 5.73
N ARG A 109 3.94 -17.45 6.42
CA ARG A 109 2.98 -18.55 6.56
C ARG A 109 2.33 -18.90 5.23
N SER A 110 2.14 -17.90 4.37
CA SER A 110 1.53 -18.05 3.03
C SER A 110 2.35 -17.37 1.95
N SER A 111 2.19 -17.84 0.71
CA SER A 111 2.77 -17.22 -0.50
C SER A 111 1.88 -16.07 -0.96
N TYR A 112 2.12 -14.89 -0.38
CA TYR A 112 1.50 -13.65 -0.83
C TYR A 112 2.22 -13.11 -2.07
N VAL A 113 1.46 -12.59 -3.03
CA VAL A 113 2.02 -11.89 -4.19
C VAL A 113 1.63 -10.43 -4.10
N LEU A 114 2.63 -9.54 -4.00
CA LEU A 114 2.43 -8.10 -4.03
C LEU A 114 2.55 -7.63 -5.48
N VAL A 115 1.57 -6.86 -5.94
CA VAL A 115 1.50 -6.32 -7.29
C VAL A 115 1.45 -4.79 -7.19
N ARG A 116 2.31 -4.12 -7.95
CA ARG A 116 2.18 -2.68 -8.22
C ARG A 116 1.26 -2.54 -9.43
N PRO A 117 0.02 -2.06 -9.28
CA PRO A 117 -0.86 -1.85 -10.42
C PRO A 117 -0.28 -0.80 -11.40
N ASN A 118 -0.78 -0.84 -12.64
CA ASN A 118 -0.42 0.12 -13.69
C ASN A 118 -0.94 1.53 -13.41
#